data_AF-A0A7S0FPL1-F1
#
_entry.id   AF-A0A7S0FPL1-F1
#
_cell.length_a   1.000
_cell.length_b   1.000
_cell.length_c   1.000
_cell.angle_alpha   90.00
_cell.angle_beta   90.00
_cell.angle_gamma   90.00
#
_symmetry.space_group_name_H-M   'P 1'
#
loop_
_entity.id
_entity.type
_entity.pdbx_description
1 polymer ?
#
loop_
_entity_poly.entity_id
_entity_poly.type
_entity_poly.pdbx_seq_one_letter_code
_entity_poly.pdbx_strand_id
1 'polypeptide(L)'
;MMNIFTFLEEARIPFLDGFGIDGEAQSILFEAAFWSVAYLLYIQVFSRVLRHLFRKTPIYHRARERVGVFLGNGRDDAVLLTCLGVHHGGAALLMYYGMESGMPNLWRHGYLLETGFEIMDLISMLIKTYPYAKHDGMKDDIKVALFLHHIPGISLALLVMETGLYKNIHMQTIVLALLGGALVSCVCCVVLYAMSFETQMPLVALFFNINVGFFFFCRWWVYPRESLALLNDVHNDPELNGGILLKLLYAGGVLMSLFNIGVSIDLVPKCVRYIKR
;
A
#
# COMPACT_ATOMS: atom_id res chain seq x y z
N MET A 1 14.04 -21.71 -30.32
CA MET A 1 14.20 -21.99 -28.88
C MET A 1 13.70 -20.75 -28.12
N MET A 2 12.57 -20.84 -27.41
CA MET A 2 12.09 -19.79 -26.50
C MET A 2 12.27 -20.27 -25.07
N ASN A 3 13.08 -19.57 -24.30
CA ASN A 3 13.19 -19.59 -22.84
C ASN A 3 13.87 -18.24 -22.51
N ILE A 4 13.26 -17.38 -21.69
CA ILE A 4 13.47 -17.25 -20.25
C ILE A 4 12.09 -17.39 -19.56
N PHE A 5 11.87 -18.48 -18.82
CA PHE A 5 10.62 -19.24 -18.54
C PHE A 5 9.22 -18.62 -18.81
N THR A 6 8.45 -18.93 -19.87
CA THR A 6 8.79 -18.96 -21.30
C THR A 6 8.39 -17.57 -21.86
N PHE A 7 9.39 -16.66 -21.87
CA PHE A 7 9.40 -15.17 -21.87
C PHE A 7 8.82 -14.45 -20.61
N LEU A 8 8.85 -15.07 -19.42
CA LEU A 8 8.03 -14.74 -18.23
C LEU A 8 6.54 -14.83 -18.57
N GLU A 9 6.22 -16.07 -18.98
CA GLU A 9 4.98 -16.64 -19.55
C GLU A 9 4.13 -15.67 -20.38
N GLU A 10 4.77 -15.28 -21.49
CA GLU A 10 4.24 -14.70 -22.74
C GLU A 10 3.80 -13.22 -22.73
N ALA A 11 4.26 -12.47 -21.71
CA ALA A 11 4.42 -11.00 -21.57
C ALA A 11 3.91 -10.06 -22.69
N ARG A 12 3.15 -9.00 -22.31
CA ARG A 12 2.98 -7.80 -23.17
C ARG A 12 2.69 -6.53 -22.38
N ILE A 13 3.26 -5.38 -22.73
CA ILE A 13 2.76 -4.07 -22.27
C ILE A 13 2.86 -3.01 -23.39
N PRO A 14 1.94 -2.96 -24.36
CA PRO A 14 1.78 -1.79 -25.24
C PRO A 14 1.11 -0.56 -24.58
N PHE A 15 1.26 -0.42 -23.25
CA PHE A 15 0.51 0.42 -22.29
C PHE A 15 -0.85 -0.18 -21.87
N LEU A 16 -0.80 -1.40 -21.32
CA LEU A 16 -1.88 -2.07 -20.57
C LEU A 16 -3.27 -1.97 -21.24
N ASP A 17 -3.20 -2.19 -22.55
CA ASP A 17 -4.02 -1.88 -23.71
C ASP A 17 -5.50 -1.51 -23.54
N GLY A 18 -5.79 -0.55 -22.66
CA GLY A 18 -7.14 0.00 -22.42
C GLY A 18 -7.90 -0.62 -21.24
N PHE A 19 -7.20 -1.29 -20.32
CA PHE A 19 -7.71 -1.84 -19.06
C PHE A 19 -8.77 -2.97 -19.16
N GLY A 20 -8.77 -3.71 -20.26
CA GLY A 20 -9.29 -5.09 -20.30
C GLY A 20 -10.76 -5.25 -20.70
N ILE A 21 -11.22 -4.55 -21.74
CA ILE A 21 -12.57 -4.73 -22.28
C ILE A 21 -12.73 -6.04 -23.08
N ASP A 22 -11.69 -6.59 -23.75
CA ASP A 22 -11.85 -7.83 -24.58
C ASP A 22 -10.55 -8.64 -24.87
N GLY A 23 -9.44 -8.49 -24.11
CA GLY A 23 -8.11 -9.02 -24.50
C GLY A 23 -7.51 -10.15 -23.65
N GLU A 24 -6.64 -10.97 -24.27
CA GLU A 24 -5.89 -12.10 -23.68
C GLU A 24 -5.09 -11.75 -22.39
N ALA A 25 -4.79 -12.77 -21.58
CA ALA A 25 -4.23 -12.60 -20.23
C ALA A 25 -2.80 -12.04 -20.20
N GLN A 26 -2.63 -10.90 -19.51
CA GLN A 26 -1.31 -10.36 -19.11
C GLN A 26 -0.52 -11.36 -18.26
N SER A 27 0.80 -11.43 -18.42
CA SER A 27 1.64 -12.21 -17.50
C SER A 27 1.71 -11.53 -16.13
N ILE A 28 1.37 -12.28 -15.08
CA ILE A 28 1.41 -11.80 -13.69
C ILE A 28 2.83 -11.38 -13.30
N LEU A 29 3.82 -12.22 -13.61
CA LEU A 29 5.22 -11.99 -13.26
C LEU A 29 5.78 -10.81 -14.05
N PHE A 30 5.44 -10.71 -15.34
CA PHE A 30 5.91 -9.62 -16.19
C PHE A 30 5.30 -8.27 -15.79
N GLU A 31 4.01 -8.24 -15.48
CA GLU A 31 3.32 -7.03 -15.02
C GLU A 31 3.84 -6.59 -13.64
N ALA A 32 4.00 -7.50 -12.69
CA ALA A 32 4.59 -7.18 -11.38
C ALA A 32 6.03 -6.66 -11.52
N ALA A 33 6.84 -7.26 -12.40
CA ALA A 33 8.19 -6.77 -12.70
C ALA A 33 8.19 -5.39 -13.37
N PHE A 34 7.27 -5.16 -14.31
CA PHE A 34 7.08 -3.84 -14.93
C PHE A 34 6.74 -2.79 -13.89
N TRP A 35 5.76 -3.05 -13.02
CA TRP A 35 5.39 -2.12 -11.96
C TRP A 35 6.51 -1.90 -10.95
N SER A 36 7.33 -2.92 -10.67
CA SER A 36 8.54 -2.79 -9.84
C SER A 36 9.55 -1.81 -10.45
N VAL A 37 9.81 -1.91 -11.76
CA VAL A 37 10.72 -0.99 -12.48
C VAL A 37 10.10 0.41 -12.61
N ALA A 38 8.82 0.49 -12.95
CA ALA A 38 8.08 1.74 -13.04
C ALA A 38 8.10 2.47 -11.69
N TYR A 39 7.95 1.74 -10.58
CA TYR A 39 8.10 2.30 -9.24
C TYR A 39 9.49 2.88 -9.01
N LEU A 40 10.58 2.17 -9.36
CA LEU A 40 11.94 2.71 -9.19
C LEU A 40 12.13 4.03 -9.94
N LEU A 41 11.64 4.12 -11.17
CA LEU A 41 11.72 5.34 -11.97
C LEU A 41 10.83 6.43 -11.37
N TYR A 42 9.59 6.09 -11.03
CA TYR A 42 8.63 6.97 -10.39
C TYR A 42 9.19 7.56 -9.10
N ILE A 43 9.61 6.72 -8.14
CA ILE A 43 10.09 7.17 -6.85
C ILE A 43 11.34 8.02 -7.02
N GLN A 44 12.25 7.71 -7.94
CA GLN A 44 13.46 8.51 -8.15
C GLN A 44 13.18 9.86 -8.82
N VAL A 45 12.32 9.91 -9.83
CA VAL A 45 12.04 11.13 -10.59
C VAL A 45 11.05 12.01 -9.83
N PHE A 46 9.91 11.44 -9.44
CA PHE A 46 8.83 12.18 -8.78
C PHE A 46 9.28 12.76 -7.45
N SER A 47 10.04 12.02 -6.64
CA SER A 47 10.58 12.56 -5.39
C SER A 47 11.52 13.74 -5.60
N ARG A 48 12.30 13.81 -6.70
CA ARG A 48 13.15 14.97 -7.01
C ARG A 48 12.30 16.18 -7.37
N VAL A 49 11.23 15.97 -8.15
CA VAL A 49 10.26 17.03 -8.48
C VAL A 49 9.58 17.52 -7.21
N LEU A 50 9.08 16.62 -6.36
CA LEU A 50 8.46 16.95 -5.08
C LEU A 50 9.44 17.69 -4.15
N ARG A 51 10.69 17.27 -4.04
CA ARG A 51 11.73 17.99 -3.29
C ARG A 51 11.91 19.42 -3.81
N HIS A 52 11.91 19.61 -5.13
CA HIS A 52 11.99 20.94 -5.72
C HIS A 52 10.76 21.79 -5.39
N LEU A 53 9.56 21.22 -5.50
CA LEU A 53 8.31 21.91 -5.18
C LEU A 53 8.21 22.26 -3.68
N PHE A 54 8.49 21.29 -2.81
CA PHE A 54 8.37 21.43 -1.37
C PHE A 54 9.33 22.48 -0.81
N ARG A 55 10.51 22.68 -1.41
CA ARG A 55 11.44 23.78 -1.01
C ARG A 55 10.79 25.16 -0.94
N LYS A 56 9.68 25.36 -1.64
CA LYS A 56 8.93 26.62 -1.68
C LYS A 56 7.70 26.62 -0.74
N THR A 57 7.51 25.57 0.06
CA THR A 57 6.31 25.39 0.90
C THR A 57 6.67 25.30 2.38
N PRO A 58 5.69 25.52 3.29
CA PRO A 58 5.89 25.35 4.72
C PRO A 58 6.35 23.94 5.11
N ILE A 59 6.01 22.91 4.34
CA ILE A 59 6.40 21.51 4.58
C ILE A 59 7.92 21.42 4.69
N TYR A 60 8.68 22.00 3.75
CA TYR A 60 10.13 21.85 3.75
C TYR A 60 10.79 22.45 5.00
N HIS A 61 10.26 23.55 5.51
CA HIS A 61 10.81 24.20 6.70
C HIS A 61 10.35 23.51 7.99
N ARG A 62 9.03 23.31 8.15
CA ARG A 62 8.43 22.79 9.38
C ARG A 62 8.65 21.30 9.59
N ALA A 63 8.64 20.50 8.52
CA ALA A 63 8.78 19.06 8.63
C ALA A 63 10.21 18.62 8.99
N ARG A 64 11.22 19.48 8.77
CA ARG A 64 12.62 19.17 9.12
C ARG A 64 12.80 18.98 10.63
N GLU A 65 12.05 19.72 11.44
CA GLU A 65 12.16 19.70 12.90
C GLU A 65 11.43 18.51 13.52
N ARG A 66 10.86 17.63 12.69
CA ARG A 66 10.06 16.49 13.13
C ARG A 66 10.75 15.19 12.81
N VAL A 67 10.52 14.21 13.66
CA VAL A 67 10.87 12.81 13.39
C VAL A 67 9.89 12.27 12.36
N GLY A 68 10.41 11.59 11.34
CA GLY A 68 9.58 10.93 10.34
C GLY A 68 8.86 9.69 10.88
N VAL A 69 7.80 9.27 10.20
CA VAL A 69 7.15 7.99 10.41
C VAL A 69 8.10 6.88 9.96
N PHE A 70 8.57 6.97 8.71
CA PHE A 70 9.44 5.97 8.08
C PHE A 70 10.91 6.37 8.07
N LEU A 71 11.18 7.63 7.71
CA LEU A 71 12.54 8.16 7.62
C LEU A 71 12.95 8.91 8.89
N GLY A 72 14.25 9.14 9.06
CA GLY A 72 14.78 9.83 10.25
C GLY A 72 14.22 11.25 10.45
N ASN A 73 13.85 11.95 9.38
CA ASN A 73 13.27 13.29 9.45
C ASN A 73 11.97 13.44 8.64
N GLY A 74 11.09 14.31 9.12
CA GLY A 74 9.76 14.53 8.56
C GLY A 74 9.76 15.18 7.18
N ARG A 75 10.82 15.90 6.78
CA ARG A 75 10.91 16.52 5.45
C ARG A 75 11.05 15.45 4.38
N ASP A 76 11.98 14.54 4.57
CA ASP A 76 12.21 13.44 3.64
C ASP A 76 11.06 12.45 3.68
N ASP A 77 10.53 12.21 4.88
CA ASP A 77 9.34 11.39 5.09
C ASP A 77 8.11 11.97 4.37
N ALA A 78 7.90 13.29 4.37
CA ALA A 78 6.81 13.93 3.64
C ALA A 78 6.92 13.69 2.12
N VAL A 79 8.14 13.70 1.57
CA VAL A 79 8.37 13.39 0.15
C VAL A 79 8.02 11.93 -0.11
N LEU A 80 8.51 11.01 0.71
CA LEU A 80 8.20 9.58 0.60
C LEU A 80 6.69 9.34 0.68
N LEU A 81 6.03 9.81 1.74
CA LEU A 81 4.60 9.66 1.96
C LEU A 81 3.75 10.28 0.85
N THR A 82 4.21 11.36 0.20
CA THR A 82 3.50 11.89 -0.97
C THR A 82 3.60 10.93 -2.15
N CYS A 83 4.77 10.33 -2.38
CA CYS A 83 4.93 9.29 -3.40
C CYS A 83 4.07 8.04 -3.07
N LEU A 84 4.10 7.58 -1.83
CA LEU A 84 3.28 6.46 -1.36
C LEU A 84 1.78 6.75 -1.50
N GLY A 85 1.35 7.94 -1.10
CA GLY A 85 -0.05 8.36 -1.22
C GLY A 85 -0.53 8.36 -2.67
N VAL A 86 0.24 8.94 -3.60
CA VAL A 86 -0.11 8.92 -5.02
C VAL A 86 -0.12 7.50 -5.58
N HIS A 87 0.83 6.65 -5.18
CA HIS A 87 0.88 5.24 -5.58
C HIS A 87 -0.34 4.45 -5.09
N HIS A 88 -0.57 4.40 -3.77
CA HIS A 88 -1.71 3.69 -3.17
C HIS A 88 -3.04 4.23 -3.68
N GLY A 89 -3.16 5.54 -3.86
CA GLY A 89 -4.35 6.16 -4.44
C GLY A 89 -4.58 5.79 -5.90
N GLY A 90 -3.52 5.71 -6.70
CA GLY A 90 -3.59 5.22 -8.07
C GLY A 90 -4.05 3.76 -8.15
N ALA A 91 -3.43 2.88 -7.34
CA ALA A 91 -3.82 1.47 -7.22
C ALA A 91 -5.29 1.32 -6.80
N ALA A 92 -5.69 2.01 -5.71
CA ALA A 92 -7.04 1.99 -5.18
C ALA A 92 -8.07 2.52 -6.19
N LEU A 93 -7.74 3.55 -6.97
CA LEU A 93 -8.64 4.10 -7.98
C LEU A 93 -8.90 3.09 -9.11
N LEU A 94 -7.85 2.42 -9.60
CA LEU A 94 -7.99 1.35 -10.59
C LEU A 94 -8.86 0.21 -10.05
N MET A 95 -8.62 -0.21 -8.81
CA MET A 95 -9.44 -1.24 -8.15
C MET A 95 -10.90 -0.83 -7.99
N TYR A 96 -11.14 0.37 -7.48
CA TYR A 96 -12.49 0.89 -7.27
C TYR A 96 -13.27 0.95 -8.58
N TYR A 97 -12.68 1.54 -9.62
CA TYR A 97 -13.34 1.62 -10.91
C TYR A 97 -13.54 0.23 -11.54
N GLY A 98 -12.59 -0.69 -11.39
CA GLY A 98 -12.72 -2.08 -11.82
C GLY A 98 -13.86 -2.81 -11.11
N MET A 99 -14.04 -2.59 -9.81
CA MET A 99 -15.14 -3.16 -9.03
C MET A 99 -16.50 -2.58 -9.45
N GLU A 100 -16.64 -1.26 -9.48
CA GLU A 100 -17.90 -0.58 -9.81
C GLU A 100 -18.35 -0.82 -11.26
N SER A 101 -17.40 -0.97 -12.19
CA SER A 101 -17.69 -1.20 -13.61
C SER A 101 -17.81 -2.68 -13.97
N GLY A 102 -17.68 -3.60 -13.00
CA GLY A 102 -17.68 -5.04 -13.27
C GLY A 102 -16.51 -5.50 -14.15
N MET A 103 -15.39 -4.79 -14.09
CA MET A 103 -14.16 -5.04 -14.86
C MET A 103 -13.06 -5.62 -13.94
N PRO A 104 -13.09 -6.92 -13.62
CA PRO A 104 -12.14 -7.53 -12.68
C PRO A 104 -10.69 -7.48 -13.16
N ASN A 105 -10.46 -7.38 -14.47
CA ASN A 105 -9.11 -7.21 -15.04
C ASN A 105 -8.50 -5.86 -14.66
N LEU A 106 -9.31 -4.80 -14.58
CA LEU A 106 -8.84 -3.50 -14.12
C LEU A 106 -8.54 -3.50 -12.62
N TRP A 107 -9.34 -4.23 -11.83
CA TRP A 107 -9.00 -4.47 -10.43
C TRP A 107 -7.67 -5.20 -10.28
N ARG A 108 -7.47 -6.25 -11.10
CA ARG A 108 -6.22 -7.00 -11.15
C ARG A 108 -5.01 -6.11 -11.47
N HIS A 109 -5.13 -5.18 -12.41
CA HIS A 109 -4.06 -4.22 -12.71
C HIS A 109 -3.69 -3.35 -11.50
N GLY A 110 -4.70 -2.84 -10.77
CA GLY A 110 -4.45 -2.13 -9.53
C GLY A 110 -3.71 -2.98 -8.49
N TYR A 111 -4.07 -4.27 -8.40
CA TYR A 111 -3.44 -5.20 -7.44
C TYR A 111 -1.98 -5.50 -7.80
N LEU A 112 -1.69 -5.72 -9.07
CA LEU A 112 -0.33 -5.99 -9.52
C LEU A 112 0.55 -4.74 -9.49
N LEU A 113 -0.04 -3.55 -9.64
CA LEU A 113 0.63 -2.28 -9.42
C LEU A 113 1.12 -2.17 -7.97
N GLU A 114 0.25 -2.45 -6.99
CA GLU A 114 0.65 -2.48 -5.57
C GLU A 114 1.67 -3.59 -5.31
N THR A 115 1.46 -4.81 -5.84
CA THR A 115 2.37 -5.94 -5.63
C THR A 115 3.79 -5.62 -6.10
N GLY A 116 3.93 -5.03 -7.30
CA GLY A 116 5.24 -4.63 -7.84
C GLY A 116 5.91 -3.56 -6.98
N PHE A 117 5.12 -2.64 -6.42
CA PHE A 117 5.62 -1.68 -5.43
C PHE A 117 6.11 -2.38 -4.16
N GLU A 118 5.32 -3.26 -3.55
CA GLU A 118 5.69 -3.94 -2.30
C GLU A 118 6.98 -4.75 -2.46
N ILE A 119 7.14 -5.47 -3.57
CA ILE A 119 8.36 -6.21 -3.89
C ILE A 119 9.56 -5.27 -3.91
N MET A 120 9.45 -4.16 -4.63
CA MET A 120 10.58 -3.26 -4.84
C MET A 120 10.87 -2.38 -3.63
N ASP A 121 9.85 -2.05 -2.84
CA ASP A 121 10.03 -1.35 -1.56
C ASP A 121 10.74 -2.27 -0.55
N LEU A 122 10.31 -3.54 -0.48
CA LEU A 122 10.98 -4.59 0.31
C LEU A 122 12.45 -4.76 -0.08
N ILE A 123 12.75 -4.90 -1.38
CA ILE A 123 14.12 -4.96 -1.87
C ILE A 123 14.87 -3.70 -1.46
N SER A 124 14.27 -2.52 -1.66
CA SER A 124 14.94 -1.25 -1.35
C SER A 124 15.28 -1.09 0.12
N MET A 125 14.44 -1.61 1.02
CA MET A 125 14.71 -1.67 2.45
C MET A 125 15.85 -2.64 2.78
N LEU A 126 15.89 -3.82 2.15
CA LEU A 126 16.88 -4.87 2.39
C LEU A 126 18.29 -4.47 1.93
N ILE A 127 18.42 -4.00 0.69
CA ILE A 127 19.72 -3.63 0.10
C ILE A 127 20.05 -2.14 0.29
N LYS A 128 19.21 -1.41 1.04
CA LYS A 128 19.36 0.03 1.33
C LYS A 128 19.57 0.84 0.06
N THR A 129 18.65 0.74 -0.91
CA THR A 129 18.60 1.63 -2.08
C THR A 129 17.70 2.84 -1.80
N TYR A 130 17.61 3.79 -2.73
CA TYR A 130 16.69 4.92 -2.61
C TYR A 130 15.24 4.41 -2.47
N PRO A 131 14.41 4.95 -1.56
CA PRO A 131 14.62 6.14 -0.72
C PRO A 131 15.42 5.92 0.58
N TYR A 132 15.64 4.66 0.99
CA TYR A 132 16.17 4.28 2.30
C TYR A 132 17.70 4.39 2.47
N ALA A 133 18.45 4.50 1.37
CA ALA A 133 19.91 4.69 1.37
C ALA A 133 20.36 6.10 1.79
N LYS A 134 19.46 7.07 1.67
CA LYS A 134 19.78 8.50 1.77
C LYS A 134 18.99 9.12 2.93
N HIS A 135 19.33 10.36 3.26
CA HIS A 135 18.43 11.25 3.99
C HIS A 135 17.98 10.72 5.37
N ASP A 136 18.95 10.58 6.28
CA ASP A 136 18.84 9.96 7.63
C ASP A 136 18.40 8.50 7.66
N GLY A 137 18.14 7.91 6.49
CA GLY A 137 17.84 6.50 6.33
C GLY A 137 16.48 6.11 6.91
N MET A 138 16.15 4.84 6.69
CA MET A 138 15.00 4.20 7.30
C MET A 138 15.25 3.94 8.78
N LYS A 139 14.28 4.29 9.63
CA LYS A 139 14.35 4.01 11.07
C LYS A 139 14.39 2.50 11.33
N ASP A 140 15.21 2.08 12.28
CA ASP A 140 15.41 0.64 12.56
C ASP A 140 14.22 -0.01 13.26
N ASP A 141 13.51 0.73 14.10
CA ASP A 141 12.39 0.27 14.92
C ASP A 141 11.15 -0.18 14.11
N ILE A 142 10.97 0.39 12.93
CA ILE A 142 9.84 0.10 12.04
C ILE A 142 10.14 -0.96 10.97
N LYS A 143 11.41 -1.32 10.74
CA LYS A 143 11.82 -2.19 9.62
C LYS A 143 11.12 -3.54 9.65
N VAL A 144 11.17 -4.19 10.81
CA VAL A 144 10.55 -5.50 11.01
C VAL A 144 9.04 -5.42 10.82
N ALA A 145 8.41 -4.37 11.35
CA ALA A 145 6.98 -4.16 11.19
C ALA A 145 6.58 -4.00 9.72
N LEU A 146 7.36 -3.23 8.94
CA LEU A 146 7.12 -3.04 7.52
C LEU A 146 7.37 -4.31 6.69
N PHE A 147 8.42 -5.07 6.99
CA PHE A 147 8.64 -6.38 6.36
C PHE A 147 7.46 -7.32 6.56
N LEU A 148 6.97 -7.44 7.80
CA LEU A 148 5.81 -8.27 8.11
C LEU A 148 4.51 -7.72 7.49
N HIS A 149 4.44 -6.42 7.21
CA HIS A 149 3.30 -5.80 6.54
C HIS A 149 3.22 -6.15 5.04
N HIS A 150 4.37 -6.24 4.35
CA HIS A 150 4.40 -6.53 2.92
C HIS A 150 4.29 -8.03 2.60
N ILE A 151 4.76 -8.90 3.48
CA ILE A 151 4.77 -10.35 3.24
C ILE A 151 3.39 -10.90 2.85
N PRO A 152 2.27 -10.56 3.53
CA PRO A 152 0.95 -11.05 3.13
C PRO A 152 0.56 -10.66 1.71
N GLY A 153 0.78 -9.39 1.29
CA GLY A 153 0.43 -8.93 -0.05
C GLY A 153 1.25 -9.62 -1.14
N ILE A 154 2.57 -9.68 -0.96
CA ILE A 154 3.49 -10.33 -1.91
C ILE A 154 3.21 -11.84 -2.01
N SER A 155 3.03 -12.52 -0.88
CA SER A 155 2.87 -13.99 -0.86
C SER A 155 1.52 -14.46 -1.40
N LEU A 156 0.47 -13.64 -1.29
CA LEU A 156 -0.86 -13.96 -1.81
C LEU A 156 -0.99 -13.62 -3.31
N ALA A 157 -0.18 -12.71 -3.84
CA ALA A 157 -0.39 -12.16 -5.17
C ALA A 157 -0.55 -13.20 -6.28
N LEU A 158 0.35 -14.18 -6.37
CA LEU A 158 0.28 -15.21 -7.40
C LEU A 158 -0.99 -16.06 -7.25
N LEU A 159 -1.28 -16.53 -6.03
CA LEU A 159 -2.42 -17.40 -5.75
C LEU A 159 -3.76 -16.68 -5.98
N VAL A 160 -3.86 -15.39 -5.66
CA VAL A 160 -5.07 -14.60 -5.90
C VAL A 160 -5.39 -14.51 -7.39
N MET A 161 -4.36 -14.44 -8.22
CA MET A 161 -4.51 -14.37 -9.68
C MET A 161 -4.81 -15.75 -10.27
N GLU A 162 -4.06 -16.79 -9.88
CA GLU A 162 -4.21 -18.15 -10.42
C GLU A 162 -5.55 -18.80 -10.04
N THR A 163 -6.04 -18.56 -8.82
CA THR A 163 -7.31 -19.11 -8.36
C THR A 163 -8.53 -18.29 -8.77
N GLY A 164 -8.33 -17.14 -9.43
CA GLY A 164 -9.43 -16.26 -9.82
C GLY A 164 -10.04 -15.45 -8.66
N LEU A 165 -9.47 -15.51 -7.45
CA LEU A 165 -9.94 -14.73 -6.30
C LEU A 165 -9.92 -13.21 -6.52
N TYR A 166 -9.16 -12.71 -7.50
CA TYR A 166 -9.24 -11.31 -7.93
C TYR A 166 -10.65 -10.89 -8.40
N LYS A 167 -11.55 -11.84 -8.69
CA LYS A 167 -12.96 -11.63 -9.02
C LYS A 167 -13.90 -11.69 -7.80
N ASN A 168 -13.42 -12.18 -6.65
CA ASN A 168 -14.21 -12.32 -5.44
C ASN A 168 -14.41 -10.94 -4.78
N ILE A 169 -15.66 -10.58 -4.49
CA ILE A 169 -16.00 -9.24 -3.97
C ILE A 169 -15.35 -8.95 -2.61
N HIS A 170 -15.18 -9.97 -1.76
CA HIS A 170 -14.54 -9.80 -0.45
C HIS A 170 -13.05 -9.55 -0.60
N MET A 171 -12.36 -10.28 -1.49
CA MET A 171 -10.97 -9.98 -1.86
C MET A 171 -10.84 -8.56 -2.40
N GLN A 172 -11.74 -8.14 -3.31
CA GLN A 172 -11.71 -6.81 -3.88
C GLN A 172 -11.88 -5.71 -2.82
N THR A 173 -12.85 -5.90 -1.92
CA THR A 173 -13.18 -4.97 -0.84
C THR A 173 -12.06 -4.86 0.19
N ILE A 174 -11.43 -5.98 0.56
CA ILE A 174 -10.28 -6.02 1.48
C ILE A 174 -9.17 -5.12 0.94
N VAL A 175 -8.72 -5.38 -0.29
CA VAL A 175 -7.52 -4.69 -0.81
C VAL A 175 -7.83 -3.21 -1.03
N LEU A 176 -9.02 -2.89 -1.56
CA LEU A 176 -9.44 -1.50 -1.73
C LEU A 176 -9.46 -0.75 -0.39
N ALA A 177 -10.00 -1.35 0.67
CA ALA A 177 -10.02 -0.73 1.99
C ALA A 177 -8.62 -0.53 2.57
N LEU A 178 -7.71 -1.51 2.40
CA LEU A 178 -6.33 -1.41 2.88
C LEU A 178 -5.56 -0.29 2.17
N LEU A 179 -5.69 -0.18 0.84
CA LEU A 179 -5.02 0.84 0.03
C LEU A 179 -5.62 2.22 0.16
N GLY A 180 -6.96 2.31 0.18
CA GLY A 180 -7.65 3.56 0.48
C GLY A 180 -7.26 4.08 1.87
N GLY A 181 -7.15 3.19 2.85
CA GLY A 181 -6.63 3.49 4.18
C GLY A 181 -5.23 4.08 4.14
N ALA A 182 -4.31 3.43 3.41
CA ALA A 182 -2.93 3.89 3.25
C ALA A 182 -2.84 5.26 2.55
N LEU A 183 -3.64 5.50 1.51
CA LEU A 183 -3.74 6.80 0.84
C LEU A 183 -4.13 7.90 1.84
N VAL A 184 -5.23 7.71 2.58
CA VAL A 184 -5.72 8.70 3.54
C VAL A 184 -4.67 8.97 4.62
N SER A 185 -4.02 7.91 5.14
CA SER A 185 -2.94 8.06 6.11
C SER A 185 -1.76 8.86 5.57
N CYS A 186 -1.33 8.60 4.34
CA CYS A 186 -0.26 9.34 3.68
C CYS A 186 -0.61 10.82 3.52
N VAL A 187 -1.81 11.13 3.00
CA VAL A 187 -2.29 12.51 2.80
C VAL A 187 -2.37 13.26 4.12
N CYS A 188 -3.01 12.66 5.13
CA CYS A 188 -3.11 13.27 6.45
C CYS A 188 -1.73 13.52 7.06
N CYS A 189 -0.79 12.58 6.95
CA CYS A 189 0.56 12.76 7.48
C CYS A 189 1.31 13.93 6.81
N VAL A 190 1.23 14.04 5.48
CA VAL A 190 1.84 15.16 4.74
C VAL A 190 1.21 16.50 5.12
N VAL A 191 -0.12 16.55 5.28
CA VAL A 191 -0.82 17.74 5.77
C VAL A 191 -0.36 18.10 7.18
N LEU A 192 -0.24 17.12 8.07
CA LEU A 192 0.25 17.35 9.43
C LEU A 192 1.66 17.94 9.41
N TYR A 193 2.56 17.45 8.55
CA TYR A 193 3.91 18.02 8.38
C TYR A 193 3.93 19.48 7.91
N ALA A 194 2.87 19.95 7.25
CA ALA A 194 2.74 21.35 6.85
C ALA A 194 2.27 22.27 7.98
N MET A 195 1.61 21.74 9.02
CA MET A 195 0.96 22.53 10.08
C MET A 195 1.93 22.93 11.19
N SER A 196 1.63 24.02 11.92
CA SER A 196 2.28 24.31 13.21
C SER A 196 1.48 23.69 14.36
N PHE A 197 2.14 22.91 15.22
CA PHE A 197 1.47 22.32 16.39
C PHE A 197 1.26 23.33 17.52
N GLU A 198 1.91 24.48 17.45
CA GLU A 198 1.76 25.56 18.43
C GLU A 198 0.55 26.45 18.11
N THR A 199 0.35 26.76 16.83
CA THR A 199 -0.68 27.73 16.41
C THR A 199 -1.87 27.10 15.70
N GLN A 200 -1.78 25.82 15.30
CA GLN A 200 -2.82 25.14 14.53
C GLN A 200 -3.24 23.81 15.17
N MET A 201 -3.08 23.65 16.48
CA MET A 201 -3.37 22.40 17.20
C MET A 201 -4.79 21.85 16.95
N PRO A 202 -5.87 22.66 16.89
CA PRO A 202 -7.20 22.13 16.57
C PRO A 202 -7.27 21.45 15.19
N LEU A 203 -6.62 22.01 14.17
CA LEU A 203 -6.56 21.41 12.84
C LEU A 203 -5.67 20.16 12.84
N VAL A 204 -4.55 20.19 13.56
CA VAL A 204 -3.68 19.02 13.75
C VAL A 204 -4.47 17.87 14.37
N ALA A 205 -5.23 18.15 15.44
CA ALA A 205 -6.09 17.17 16.09
C ALA A 205 -7.16 16.64 15.11
N LEU A 206 -7.81 17.52 14.35
CA LEU A 206 -8.81 17.13 13.36
C LEU A 206 -8.24 16.16 12.31
N PHE A 207 -7.16 16.54 11.63
CA PHE A 207 -6.57 15.69 10.57
C PHE A 207 -5.99 14.39 11.12
N PHE A 208 -5.40 14.42 12.32
CA PHE A 208 -4.94 13.21 12.98
C PHE A 208 -6.12 12.28 13.32
N ASN A 209 -7.22 12.80 13.87
CA ASN A 209 -8.39 11.98 14.21
C ASN A 209 -9.14 11.48 12.97
N ILE A 210 -9.18 12.24 11.86
CA ILE A 210 -9.68 11.76 10.57
C ILE A 210 -8.85 10.55 10.10
N ASN A 211 -7.52 10.67 10.13
CA ASN A 211 -6.63 9.56 9.79
C ASN A 211 -6.90 8.33 10.66
N VAL A 212 -6.96 8.51 11.98
CA VAL A 212 -7.19 7.41 12.91
C VAL A 212 -8.58 6.78 12.73
N GLY A 213 -9.63 7.59 12.58
CA GLY A 213 -10.97 7.09 12.31
C GLY A 213 -11.05 6.27 11.03
N PHE A 214 -10.41 6.75 9.96
CA PHE A 214 -10.35 6.03 8.68
C PHE A 214 -9.51 4.76 8.77
N PHE A 215 -8.38 4.80 9.50
CA PHE A 215 -7.59 3.60 9.81
C PHE A 215 -8.43 2.54 10.54
N PHE A 216 -9.18 2.91 11.58
CA PHE A 216 -10.05 1.98 12.29
C PHE A 216 -11.18 1.44 11.41
N PHE A 217 -11.79 2.28 10.59
CA PHE A 217 -12.77 1.83 9.61
C PHE A 217 -12.20 0.77 8.66
N CYS A 218 -11.06 1.04 8.03
CA CYS A 218 -10.47 0.08 7.09
C CYS A 218 -9.94 -1.19 7.78
N ARG A 219 -9.21 -1.05 8.90
CA ARG A 219 -8.43 -2.14 9.52
C ARG A 219 -9.19 -2.97 10.55
N TRP A 220 -10.16 -2.37 11.24
CA TRP A 220 -10.88 -3.00 12.33
C TRP A 220 -12.36 -3.23 12.03
N TRP A 221 -12.91 -2.60 10.99
CA TRP A 221 -14.28 -2.82 10.56
C TRP A 221 -14.35 -3.58 9.23
N VAL A 222 -13.84 -3.01 8.15
CA VAL A 222 -13.94 -3.62 6.81
C VAL A 222 -13.07 -4.89 6.72
N TYR A 223 -11.77 -4.77 7.03
CA TYR A 223 -10.84 -5.88 6.87
C TYR A 223 -11.25 -7.19 7.58
N PRO A 224 -11.61 -7.21 8.88
CA PRO A 224 -11.96 -8.46 9.55
C PRO A 224 -13.26 -9.07 9.01
N ARG A 225 -14.28 -8.24 8.74
CA ARG A 225 -15.57 -8.70 8.21
C ARG A 225 -15.39 -9.38 6.86
N GLU A 226 -14.72 -8.70 5.94
CA GLU A 226 -14.53 -9.20 4.58
C GLU A 226 -13.54 -10.37 4.54
N SER A 227 -12.53 -10.39 5.42
CA SER A 227 -11.62 -11.54 5.54
C SER A 227 -12.34 -12.80 6.02
N LEU A 228 -13.26 -12.68 6.98
CA LEU A 228 -14.06 -13.82 7.44
C LEU A 228 -15.01 -14.32 6.34
N ALA A 229 -15.61 -13.42 5.58
CA ALA A 229 -16.45 -13.78 4.44
C ALA A 229 -15.65 -14.49 3.34
N LEU A 230 -14.47 -13.96 2.97
CA LEU A 230 -13.55 -14.59 2.04
C LEU A 230 -13.10 -15.98 2.50
N LEU A 231 -12.78 -16.14 3.79
CA LEU A 231 -12.39 -17.44 4.35
C LEU A 231 -13.53 -18.46 4.24
N ASN A 232 -14.78 -18.03 4.44
CA ASN A 232 -15.94 -18.90 4.26
C ASN A 232 -16.11 -19.29 2.79
N ASP A 233 -15.96 -18.35 1.85
CA ASP A 233 -16.04 -18.64 0.42
C ASP A 233 -14.98 -19.68 0.00
N VAL A 234 -13.72 -19.47 0.41
CA VAL A 234 -12.61 -20.37 0.10
C VAL A 234 -12.77 -21.74 0.77
N HIS A 235 -13.34 -21.79 1.98
CA HIS A 235 -13.59 -23.05 2.67
C HIS A 235 -14.71 -23.87 2.02
N ASN A 236 -15.72 -23.19 1.46
CA ASN A 236 -16.86 -23.82 0.81
C ASN A 236 -16.57 -24.21 -0.65
N ASP A 237 -15.50 -23.68 -1.24
CA ASP A 237 -15.03 -24.05 -2.58
C ASP A 237 -14.26 -25.39 -2.55
N PRO A 238 -14.77 -26.47 -3.19
CA PRO A 238 -14.12 -27.78 -3.17
C PRO A 238 -12.71 -27.80 -3.78
N GLU A 239 -12.39 -26.88 -4.71
CA GLU A 239 -11.08 -26.82 -5.36
C GLU A 239 -10.04 -26.08 -4.50
N LEU A 240 -10.50 -25.14 -3.66
CA LEU A 240 -9.61 -24.32 -2.83
C LEU A 240 -9.52 -24.81 -1.37
N ASN A 241 -10.53 -25.54 -0.90
CA ASN A 241 -10.59 -25.99 0.48
C ASN A 241 -9.41 -26.91 0.85
N GLY A 242 -8.80 -26.67 2.01
CA GLY A 242 -7.63 -27.42 2.49
C GLY A 242 -6.32 -27.13 1.75
N GLY A 243 -6.35 -26.29 0.70
CA GLY A 243 -5.18 -25.90 -0.08
C GLY A 243 -4.21 -24.95 0.64
N ILE A 244 -3.08 -24.64 -0.02
CA ILE A 244 -2.07 -23.70 0.49
C ILE A 244 -2.62 -22.27 0.63
N LEU A 245 -3.52 -21.87 -0.28
CA LEU A 245 -4.17 -20.56 -0.27
C LEU A 245 -4.90 -20.30 1.05
N LEU A 246 -5.74 -21.23 1.51
CA LEU A 246 -6.49 -21.08 2.76
C LEU A 246 -5.55 -20.88 3.96
N LYS A 247 -4.44 -21.63 4.02
CA LYS A 247 -3.42 -21.50 5.07
C LYS A 247 -2.75 -20.13 5.03
N LEU A 248 -2.43 -19.63 3.84
CA LEU A 248 -1.84 -18.30 3.66
C LEU A 248 -2.81 -17.18 3.99
N LEU A 249 -4.10 -17.33 3.71
CA LEU A 249 -5.13 -16.38 4.13
C LEU A 249 -5.23 -16.29 5.66
N TYR A 250 -5.22 -17.43 6.37
CA TYR A 250 -5.17 -17.44 7.83
C TYR A 250 -3.90 -16.80 8.37
N ALA A 251 -2.73 -17.18 7.85
CA ALA A 251 -1.45 -16.64 8.28
C ALA A 251 -1.36 -15.12 8.03
N GLY A 252 -1.79 -14.68 6.84
CA GLY A 252 -1.91 -13.27 6.48
C GLY A 252 -2.85 -12.52 7.42
N GLY A 253 -4.02 -13.10 7.73
CA GLY A 253 -4.96 -12.56 8.73
C GLY A 253 -4.30 -12.30 10.08
N VAL A 254 -3.58 -13.30 10.62
CA VAL A 254 -2.86 -13.17 11.90
C VAL A 254 -1.79 -12.08 11.84
N LEU A 255 -0.95 -12.08 10.80
CA LEU A 255 0.12 -11.08 10.64
C LEU A 255 -0.45 -9.66 10.54
N MET A 256 -1.51 -9.47 9.76
CA MET A 256 -2.18 -8.18 9.61
C MET A 256 -2.86 -7.73 10.91
N SER A 257 -3.48 -8.64 11.66
CA SER A 257 -4.03 -8.32 12.98
C SER A 257 -2.96 -7.86 13.96
N LEU A 258 -1.80 -8.53 14.01
CA LEU A 258 -0.68 -8.14 14.86
C LEU A 258 -0.13 -6.76 14.46
N PHE A 259 0.04 -6.50 13.16
CA PHE A 259 0.43 -5.20 12.65
C PHE A 259 -0.58 -4.11 13.05
N ASN A 260 -1.88 -4.35 12.86
CA ASN A 260 -2.94 -3.41 13.21
C ASN A 260 -2.97 -3.10 14.72
N ILE A 261 -2.75 -4.10 15.58
CA ILE A 261 -2.61 -3.90 17.03
C ILE A 261 -1.43 -2.98 17.34
N GLY A 262 -0.26 -3.25 16.76
CA GLY A 262 0.94 -2.44 16.96
C GLY A 262 0.71 -0.97 16.59
N VAL A 263 0.07 -0.72 15.44
CA VAL A 263 -0.28 0.64 15.01
C VAL A 263 -1.32 1.27 15.94
N SER A 264 -2.37 0.55 16.35
CA SER A 264 -3.38 1.06 17.29
C SER A 264 -2.81 1.47 18.64
N ILE A 265 -1.82 0.73 19.17
CA ILE A 265 -1.13 1.05 20.42
C ILE A 265 -0.42 2.41 20.33
N ASP A 266 0.09 2.79 19.16
CA ASP A 266 0.72 4.10 18.95
C ASP A 266 -0.31 5.21 18.69
N LEU A 267 -1.33 4.94 17.88
CA LEU A 267 -2.30 5.95 17.44
C LEU A 267 -3.27 6.39 18.56
N VAL A 268 -3.82 5.45 19.33
CA VAL A 268 -4.87 5.76 20.33
C VAL A 268 -4.37 6.73 21.41
N PRO A 269 -3.19 6.55 22.03
CA PRO A 269 -2.67 7.53 22.98
C PRO A 269 -2.42 8.90 22.35
N LYS A 270 -1.99 8.95 21.09
CA LYS A 270 -1.77 10.22 20.36
C LYS A 270 -3.09 10.95 20.13
N CYS A 271 -4.17 10.25 19.75
CA CYS A 271 -5.51 10.83 19.62
C CYS A 271 -5.94 11.53 20.91
N VAL A 272 -5.85 10.82 22.04
CA VAL A 272 -6.23 11.39 23.35
C VAL A 272 -5.37 12.60 23.69
N ARG A 273 -4.06 12.55 23.43
CA ARG A 273 -3.17 13.69 23.67
C ARG A 273 -3.52 14.89 22.80
N TYR A 274 -3.87 14.68 21.53
CA TYR A 274 -4.16 15.79 20.61
C TYR A 274 -5.51 16.43 20.89
N ILE A 275 -6.50 15.66 21.35
CA ILE A 275 -7.81 16.20 21.75
C ILE A 275 -7.69 17.06 23.02
N LYS A 276 -6.75 16.74 23.91
CA LYS A 276 -6.54 17.46 25.18
C LYS A 276 -5.73 18.75 25.05
N ARG A 277 -5.10 19.02 23.91
CA ARG A 277 -4.23 20.19 23.67
C ARG A 277 -4.95 21.20 22.80
#